data_AF-A0A0B7MKJ7-F1
#
_entry.id   AF-A0A0B7MKJ7-F1
#
_cell.length_a   1.000
_cell.length_b   1.000
_cell.length_c   1.000
_cell.angle_alpha   90.00
_cell.angle_beta   90.00
_cell.angle_gamma   90.00
#
_symmetry.space_group_name_H-M   'P 1'
#
loop_
_entity.id
_entity.type
_entity.pdbx_description
1 polymer ?
#
loop_
_entity_poly.entity_id
_entity_poly.type
_entity_poly.pdbx_seq_one_letter_code
_entity_poly.pdbx_strand_id
1 'polypeptide(L)'
;MMGVNITYYKVLAFVVGAALAGLAGVLYAHYYTIIQPKEFSFMLTFDVLVMVMVGGLGSLTGSVVGAVLLTTASAFLQAIPELRMVLYALLLIISAVFRPQGLLGEKEVTLRTFQKLGGVFNAASGSKQTD
;
A
#
# COMPACT_ATOMS: atom_id res chain seq x y z
N MET A 1 16.37 25.02 21.57
CA MET A 1 15.95 24.48 20.26
C MET A 1 16.54 23.08 20.14
N MET A 2 15.76 22.02 20.34
CA MET A 2 16.25 20.67 20.04
C MET A 2 16.23 20.52 18.52
N GLY A 3 17.42 20.49 17.91
CA GLY A 3 17.59 20.23 16.49
C GLY A 3 17.33 18.76 16.19
N VAL A 4 16.06 18.39 16.01
CA VAL A 4 15.75 17.09 15.42
C VAL A 4 16.22 17.12 13.97
N ASN A 5 17.12 16.21 13.62
CA ASN A 5 17.61 16.07 12.25
C ASN A 5 16.49 15.50 11.36
N ILE A 6 15.66 16.38 10.80
CA ILE A 6 14.58 16.03 9.87
C ILE A 6 15.06 15.24 8.65
N THR A 7 16.30 15.45 8.20
CA THR A 7 16.89 14.76 7.06
C THR A 7 17.08 13.28 7.38
N TYR A 8 17.56 12.95 8.58
CA TYR A 8 17.74 11.56 9.01
C TYR A 8 16.41 10.78 9.00
N TYR A 9 15.35 11.38 9.56
CA TYR A 9 14.03 10.72 9.60
C TYR A 9 13.41 10.53 8.21
N LYS A 10 13.56 11.50 7.30
CA LYS A 10 13.08 11.37 5.92
C LYS A 10 13.85 10.29 5.14
N VAL A 11 15.18 10.24 5.30
CA VAL A 11 16.02 9.23 4.66
C VAL A 11 15.70 7.84 5.20
N LEU A 12 15.50 7.69 6.52
CA LEU A 12 15.12 6.41 7.12
C LEU A 12 13.77 5.93 6.58
N ALA A 13 12.76 6.79 6.51
CA ALA A 13 11.46 6.45 5.94
C ALA A 13 11.57 6.04 4.46
N PHE A 14 12.39 6.74 3.68
CA PHE A 14 12.64 6.41 2.27
C PHE A 14 13.35 5.05 2.11
N VAL A 15 14.39 4.79 2.91
CA VAL A 15 15.15 3.53 2.85
C VAL A 15 14.27 2.34 3.20
N VAL A 16 13.42 2.45 4.24
CA VAL A 16 12.46 1.40 4.61
C VAL A 16 11.45 1.15 3.48
N GLY A 17 10.92 2.21 2.87
CA GLY A 17 10.00 2.09 1.72
C GLY A 17 10.67 1.45 0.49
N ALA A 18 11.88 1.89 0.15
CA ALA A 18 12.65 1.36 -0.97
C ALA A 18 13.03 -0.12 -0.78
N ALA A 19 13.38 -0.53 0.44
CA ALA A 19 13.66 -1.92 0.76
C ALA A 19 12.43 -2.82 0.55
N LEU A 20 11.25 -2.39 1.01
CA LEU A 20 9.99 -3.12 0.80
C LEU A 20 9.60 -3.19 -0.69
N ALA A 21 9.75 -2.09 -1.42
CA ALA A 21 9.49 -2.05 -2.87
C ALA A 21 10.43 -2.99 -3.64
N GLY A 22 11.72 -3.04 -3.27
CA GLY A 22 12.70 -3.96 -3.85
C GLY A 22 12.36 -5.42 -3.59
N LEU A 23 11.98 -5.77 -2.35
CA LEU A 23 11.53 -7.13 -2.00
C LEU A 23 10.29 -7.55 -2.80
N ALA A 24 9.31 -6.66 -2.95
CA ALA A 24 8.12 -6.90 -3.76
C ALA A 24 8.48 -7.14 -5.25
N GLY A 25 9.42 -6.36 -5.80
CA GLY A 25 9.89 -6.51 -7.18
C GLY A 25 10.60 -7.84 -7.44
N VAL A 26 11.45 -8.30 -6.50
CA VAL A 26 12.12 -9.61 -6.61
C VAL A 26 11.10 -10.74 -6.54
N LEU A 27 10.12 -10.65 -5.64
CA LEU A 27 9.05 -11.65 -5.52
C LEU A 27 8.19 -11.70 -6.79
N TYR A 28 7.88 -10.54 -7.38
CA TYR A 28 7.15 -10.43 -8.64
C TYR A 28 7.91 -11.09 -9.80
N ALA A 29 9.22 -10.81 -9.92
CA ALA A 29 10.06 -11.41 -10.95
C ALA A 29 10.13 -12.95 -10.81
N HIS A 30 10.19 -13.44 -9.58
CA HIS A 30 10.19 -14.88 -9.31
C HIS A 30 8.85 -15.53 -9.68
N TYR A 31 7.73 -14.90 -9.34
CA TYR A 31 6.40 -15.44 -9.65
C TYR A 31 6.12 -15.50 -11.15
N TYR A 32 6.48 -14.44 -11.90
CA TYR A 32 6.15 -14.37 -13.32
C TYR A 32 7.09 -15.17 -14.23
N THR A 33 8.26 -15.63 -13.75
CA THR A 33 9.30 -16.49 -14.39
C THR A 33 9.85 -16.04 -15.75
N ILE A 34 9.04 -15.39 -16.59
CA ILE A 34 9.32 -14.79 -17.89
C ILE A 34 8.82 -13.34 -17.82
N ILE A 35 9.75 -12.40 -17.72
CA ILE A 35 9.43 -10.98 -17.73
C ILE A 35 9.25 -10.54 -19.19
N GLN A 36 8.01 -10.34 -19.60
CA GLN A 36 7.71 -9.72 -20.89
C GLN A 36 7.69 -8.19 -20.71
N PRO A 37 8.37 -7.40 -21.58
CA PRO A 37 8.34 -5.93 -21.52
C PRO A 37 6.92 -5.35 -21.64
N LYS A 38 5.98 -6.14 -22.19
CA LYS A 38 4.58 -5.77 -22.33
C LYS A 38 3.84 -5.67 -20.99
N GLU A 39 4.24 -6.42 -19.97
CA GLU A 39 3.62 -6.38 -18.63
C GLU A 39 4.08 -5.14 -17.85
N PHE A 40 5.30 -4.67 -18.09
CA PHE A 40 5.83 -3.39 -17.57
C PHE A 40 5.44 -2.21 -18.47
N SER A 41 4.22 -2.23 -19.01
CA SER A 41 3.68 -1.12 -19.79
C SER A 41 3.17 0.00 -18.87
N PHE A 42 2.86 1.16 -19.45
CA PHE A 42 2.24 2.29 -18.77
C PHE A 42 1.00 1.91 -17.96
N MET A 43 0.26 0.89 -18.40
CA MET A 43 -0.89 0.35 -17.64
C MET A 43 -0.53 -0.03 -16.20
N LEU A 44 0.63 -0.66 -15.96
CA LEU A 44 1.05 -1.09 -14.62
C LEU A 44 1.26 0.11 -13.70
N THR A 45 1.93 1.15 -14.20
CA THR A 45 2.17 2.39 -13.44
C THR A 45 0.85 3.05 -13.06
N PHE A 46 -0.11 3.12 -13.98
CA PHE A 46 -1.44 3.64 -13.67
C PHE A 46 -2.19 2.79 -12.65
N ASP A 47 -2.09 1.46 -12.73
CA ASP A 47 -2.73 0.55 -11.78
C ASP A 47 -2.24 0.84 -10.34
N VAL A 48 -0.91 0.93 -10.17
CA VAL A 48 -0.29 1.28 -8.88
C VAL A 48 -0.73 2.67 -8.41
N LEU A 49 -0.79 3.66 -9.30
CA LEU A 49 -1.24 5.02 -8.95
C LEU A 49 -2.69 5.04 -8.48
N VAL A 50 -3.60 4.34 -9.17
CA VAL A 50 -5.02 4.31 -8.79
C VAL A 50 -5.20 3.60 -7.44
N MET A 51 -4.49 2.49 -7.20
CA MET A 51 -4.52 1.80 -5.90
C MET A 51 -4.11 2.74 -4.75
N VAL A 52 -3.04 3.51 -4.93
CA VAL A 52 -2.55 4.46 -3.91
C VAL A 52 -3.46 5.67 -3.77
N MET A 53 -3.98 6.23 -4.86
CA MET A 53 -4.88 7.39 -4.83
C MET A 53 -6.21 7.08 -4.15
N VAL A 54 -6.80 5.91 -4.42
CA VAL A 54 -8.05 5.48 -3.77
C VAL A 54 -7.84 5.22 -2.29
N GLY A 55 -6.68 4.64 -1.92
CA GLY A 55 -6.32 4.44 -0.52
C GLY A 55 -5.90 5.72 0.24
N GLY A 56 -5.39 6.72 -0.47
CA GLY A 56 -4.94 8.01 0.06
C GLY A 56 -3.41 8.14 0.09
N LEU A 57 -2.88 9.28 -0.39
CA LEU A 57 -1.44 9.56 -0.48
C LEU A 57 -0.74 9.77 0.88
N GLY A 58 -1.51 9.98 1.95
CA GLY A 58 -1.00 10.30 3.29
C GLY A 58 -1.16 9.20 4.35
N SER A 59 -1.74 8.04 4.02
CA SER A 59 -2.05 6.98 5.00
C SER A 59 -1.66 5.60 4.48
N LEU A 60 -0.65 4.97 5.10
CA LEU A 60 -0.16 3.64 4.73
C LEU A 60 -1.27 2.57 4.85
N THR A 61 -2.09 2.63 5.90
CA THR A 61 -3.21 1.69 6.11
C THR A 61 -4.33 1.93 5.10
N GLY A 62 -4.58 3.18 4.72
CA GLY A 62 -5.53 3.54 3.66
C GLY A 62 -5.08 2.98 2.31
N SER A 63 -3.79 3.13 1.96
CA SER A 63 -3.21 2.57 0.74
C SER A 63 -3.34 1.04 0.66
N VAL A 64 -3.12 0.31 1.77
CA VAL A 64 -3.27 -1.16 1.80
C VAL A 64 -4.73 -1.58 1.59
N VAL A 65 -5.69 -0.94 2.28
CA VAL A 65 -7.12 -1.26 2.11
C VAL A 65 -7.60 -0.88 0.71
N GLY A 66 -7.16 0.27 0.19
CA GLY A 66 -7.44 0.72 -1.18
C GLY A 66 -6.91 -0.26 -2.22
N ALA A 67 -5.67 -0.73 -2.07
CA ALA A 67 -5.10 -1.74 -2.95
C ALA A 67 -5.89 -3.07 -2.93
N VAL A 68 -6.28 -3.57 -1.75
CA VAL A 68 -7.07 -4.81 -1.64
C VAL A 68 -8.45 -4.67 -2.28
N LEU A 69 -9.15 -3.57 -2.02
CA LEU A 69 -10.46 -3.30 -2.61
C LEU A 69 -10.37 -3.18 -4.13
N LEU A 70 -9.41 -2.41 -4.63
CA LEU A 70 -9.24 -2.21 -6.07
C LEU A 70 -8.83 -3.50 -6.77
N THR A 71 -7.91 -4.27 -6.19
CA THR A 71 -7.45 -5.56 -6.74
C THR A 71 -8.62 -6.54 -6.84
N THR A 72 -9.48 -6.57 -5.82
CA THR A 72 -10.67 -7.43 -5.83
C THR A 72 -11.65 -6.98 -6.91
N ALA A 73 -11.91 -5.66 -7.02
CA ALA A 73 -12.79 -5.11 -8.04
C ALA A 73 -12.25 -5.30 -9.47
N SER A 74 -10.94 -5.12 -9.68
CA SER A 74 -10.30 -5.29 -10.98
C SER A 74 -10.21 -6.75 -11.39
N ALA A 75 -10.10 -7.69 -10.45
CA ALA A 75 -10.17 -9.13 -10.72
C ALA A 75 -11.51 -9.55 -11.33
N PHE A 76 -12.65 -8.99 -10.87
CA PHE A 76 -13.95 -9.23 -11.49
C PHE A 76 -14.10 -8.59 -12.88
N LEU A 77 -13.34 -7.52 -13.14
CA LEU A 77 -13.39 -6.78 -14.41
C LEU A 77 -12.41 -7.29 -15.47
N GLN A 78 -11.57 -8.28 -15.12
CA GLN A 78 -10.55 -8.86 -16.00
C GLN A 78 -11.15 -9.56 -17.24
N ALA A 79 -12.47 -9.77 -17.27
CA ALA A 79 -13.20 -10.38 -18.40
C ALA A 79 -13.26 -9.52 -19.67
N ILE A 80 -13.02 -8.19 -19.60
CA ILE A 80 -13.11 -7.29 -20.77
C ILE A 80 -11.85 -6.38 -20.86
N PRO A 81 -10.85 -6.74 -21.69
CA PRO A 81 -9.58 -6.01 -21.79
C PRO A 81 -9.71 -4.56 -22.28
N GLU A 82 -10.62 -4.30 -23.22
CA GLU A 82 -10.85 -2.96 -23.81
C GLU A 82 -11.35 -1.94 -22.79
N LEU A 83 -12.17 -2.39 -21.82
CA LEU A 83 -12.69 -1.51 -20.77
C LEU A 83 -11.62 -1.13 -19.73
N ARG A 84 -10.55 -1.92 -19.56
CA ARG A 84 -9.50 -1.61 -18.54
C ARG A 84 -8.92 -0.21 -18.73
N MET A 85 -8.56 0.16 -19.96
CA MET A 85 -7.85 1.42 -20.21
C MET A 85 -8.73 2.64 -19.95
N VAL A 86 -9.99 2.62 -20.41
CA VAL A 86 -10.95 3.70 -20.16
C VAL A 86 -11.34 3.75 -18.69
N LEU A 87 -11.53 2.59 -18.06
CA LEU A 87 -11.97 2.50 -16.68
C LEU A 87 -10.88 2.91 -15.68
N TYR A 88 -9.60 2.63 -15.95
CA TYR A 88 -8.50 3.16 -15.15
C TYR A 88 -8.42 4.69 -15.24
N ALA A 89 -8.56 5.28 -16.43
CA ALA A 89 -8.58 6.74 -16.58
C ALA A 89 -9.76 7.36 -15.83
N LEU A 90 -10.95 6.78 -15.94
CA LEU A 90 -12.14 7.20 -15.20
C LEU A 90 -11.97 7.04 -13.68
N LEU A 91 -11.47 5.90 -13.20
CA LEU A 91 -11.21 5.67 -11.77
C LEU A 91 -10.21 6.67 -11.21
N LEU A 92 -9.15 6.96 -11.96
CA LEU A 92 -8.14 7.95 -11.55
C LEU A 92 -8.79 9.34 -11.42
N ILE A 93 -9.55 9.77 -12.44
CA ILE A 93 -10.26 11.06 -12.41
C ILE A 93 -11.29 11.10 -11.28
N ILE A 94 -12.12 10.07 -11.13
CA ILE A 94 -13.14 10.00 -10.07
C ILE A 94 -12.49 10.03 -8.69
N SER A 95 -11.41 9.27 -8.47
CA SER A 95 -10.69 9.24 -7.18
C SER A 95 -10.03 10.59 -6.87
N ALA A 96 -9.43 11.24 -7.87
CA ALA A 96 -8.84 12.57 -7.73
C ALA A 96 -9.92 13.64 -7.44
N VAL A 97 -11.10 13.53 -8.04
CA VAL A 97 -12.21 14.48 -7.88
C VAL A 97 -12.96 14.28 -6.57
N PHE A 98 -13.20 13.05 -6.12
CA PHE A 98 -14.01 12.80 -4.92
C PHE A 98 -13.30 13.16 -3.62
N ARG A 99 -11.98 13.00 -3.54
CA ARG A 99 -11.15 13.52 -2.43
C ARG A 99 -9.68 13.14 -2.67
N PRO A 100 -8.78 14.12 -2.90
CA PRO A 100 -7.34 13.84 -3.02
C PRO A 100 -6.69 13.32 -1.73
N GLN A 101 -7.44 13.23 -0.61
CA GLN A 101 -6.98 12.70 0.68
C GLN A 101 -7.34 11.23 0.95
N GLY A 102 -8.06 10.54 0.04
CA GLY A 102 -8.43 9.12 0.19
C GLY A 102 -9.58 8.84 1.18
N LEU A 103 -10.05 7.58 1.19
CA LEU A 103 -11.20 7.10 2.01
C LEU A 103 -11.03 7.27 3.53
N LEU A 104 -9.80 7.46 4.01
CA LEU A 104 -9.44 7.61 5.43
C LEU A 104 -8.66 8.91 5.69
N GLY A 105 -9.14 10.03 5.12
CA GLY A 105 -8.61 11.36 5.41
C GLY A 105 -8.40 11.58 6.91
N GLU A 106 -7.15 11.90 7.27
CA GLU A 106 -6.67 12.40 8.57
C GLU A 106 -6.84 11.50 9.81
N LYS A 107 -7.51 10.34 9.74
CA LYS A 107 -7.44 9.36 10.83
C LYS A 107 -6.22 8.48 10.64
N GLU A 108 -5.08 9.03 11.01
CA GLU A 108 -3.97 8.21 11.47
C GLU A 108 -4.54 7.17 12.45
N VAL A 109 -4.54 5.89 12.06
CA VAL A 109 -4.42 4.83 13.06
C VAL A 109 -2.96 4.87 13.49
N THR A 110 -2.61 5.96 14.17
CA THR A 110 -1.35 6.23 14.84
C THR A 110 -1.00 4.96 15.58
N LEU A 111 0.10 4.31 15.17
CA LEU A 111 1.12 3.53 15.89
C LEU A 111 0.83 2.91 17.29
N ARG A 112 -0.15 3.37 18.06
CA ARG A 112 -0.68 2.83 19.33
C ARG A 112 -1.45 1.52 19.19
N THR A 113 -2.15 1.23 18.09
CA THR A 113 -2.87 -0.06 17.93
C THR A 113 -1.90 -1.23 17.73
N PHE A 114 -0.78 -1.00 17.01
CA PHE A 114 0.26 -2.01 16.82
C PHE A 114 1.02 -2.31 18.13
N GLN A 115 1.21 -1.29 18.98
CA GLN A 115 1.81 -1.46 20.31
C GLN A 115 0.91 -2.26 21.27
N LYS A 116 -0.43 -2.17 21.12
CA LYS A 116 -1.38 -3.03 21.85
C LYS A 116 -1.34 -4.48 21.39
N LEU A 117 -1.11 -4.76 20.11
CA LEU A 117 -0.97 -6.14 19.61
C LEU A 117 0.34 -6.79 20.09
N GLY A 118 1.44 -6.03 20.13
CA GLY A 118 2.71 -6.49 20.72
C GLY A 118 2.65 -6.73 22.23
N GLY A 119 1.78 -6.00 22.95
CA GLY A 119 1.54 -6.21 24.39
C GLY A 119 0.76 -7.49 24.70
N VAL A 120 -0.15 -7.93 23.82
CA VAL A 120 -0.94 -9.17 24.01
C VAL A 120 -0.09 -10.43 23.81
N PHE A 121 0.87 -10.41 22.87
CA PHE A 121 1.81 -11.52 22.69
C PHE A 121 2.79 -11.69 23.85
N ASN A 122 3.16 -10.60 24.54
CA ASN A 122 4.02 -10.68 25.73
C ASN A 122 3.24 -11.14 26.99
N ALA A 123 1.97 -10.78 27.12
CA ALA A 123 1.11 -11.24 28.22
C ALA A 123 0.76 -12.74 28.16
N ALA A 124 0.80 -13.37 26.98
CA ALA A 124 0.54 -14.80 26.82
C ALA A 124 1.74 -15.71 27.13
N SER A 125 2.94 -15.14 27.33
CA SER A 125 4.17 -15.92 27.59
C SER A 125 4.50 -16.07 29.09
N GLY A 126 3.66 -15.54 30.00
CA GLY A 126 3.96 -15.47 31.43
C GLY A 126 3.24 -16.47 32.35
N SER A 127 2.39 -17.36 31.84
CA SER A 127 1.56 -18.25 32.69
C SER A 127 1.96 -19.72 32.72
N LYS A 128 3.15 -20.10 32.19
CA LYS A 128 3.60 -21.50 32.16
C LYS A 128 4.82 -21.79 33.05
N GLN A 129 4.83 -21.22 34.26
CA GLN A 129 5.85 -21.52 35.26
C GLN A 129 5.30 -21.48 36.68
N THR A 130 4.27 -22.27 36.97
CA THR A 130 4.00 -22.86 38.30
C THR A 130 2.95 -23.94 38.12
N ASP A 131 3.41 -25.18 37.96
CA ASP A 131 2.88 -26.40 38.61
C ASP A 131 3.85 -27.55 38.32
#